data_AF-I3UAB2-F1
#
_entry.id   AF-I3UAB2-F1
#
_cell.length_a   1.000
_cell.length_b   1.000
_cell.length_c   1.000
_cell.angle_alpha   90.00
_cell.angle_beta   90.00
_cell.angle_gamma   90.00
#
_symmetry.space_group_name_H-M   'P 1'
#
loop_
_entity.id
_entity.type
_entity.pdbx_description
1 polymer ?
#
loop_
_entity_poly.entity_id
_entity_poly.type
_entity_poly.pdbx_seq_one_letter_code
_entity_poly.pdbx_strand_id
1 'polypeptide(L)' 'MELVQSVSLFYGDDHDIASVRFHYSNGQTRQLDNVEAVKFMELVETESKRTDMDFTDPDSVRQHVANAYFHQ' A
#
# COMPACT_ATOMS: atom_id res chain seq x y z
N MET A 1 -5.41 -0.76 17.30
CA MET A 1 -5.14 -0.31 15.93
C MET A 1 -5.13 -1.55 15.08
N GLU A 2 -5.85 -1.50 13.96
CA GLU A 2 -6.15 -2.68 13.15
C GLU A 2 -5.14 -2.77 12.00
N LEU A 3 -4.63 -3.97 11.76
CA LEU A 3 -3.64 -4.20 10.74
C LEU A 3 -4.30 -4.22 9.37
N VAL A 4 -3.63 -3.62 8.39
CA VAL A 4 -3.98 -3.77 6.98
C VAL A 4 -3.73 -5.22 6.59
N GLN A 5 -4.79 -5.89 6.14
CA GLN A 5 -4.79 -7.27 5.68
C GLN A 5 -4.50 -7.36 4.18
N SER A 6 -4.99 -6.40 3.40
CA SER A 6 -4.74 -6.34 1.95
C SER A 6 -4.84 -4.91 1.42
N VAL A 7 -4.24 -4.69 0.25
CA VAL A 7 -4.22 -3.40 -0.45
C VAL A 7 -4.76 -3.59 -1.86
N SER A 8 -5.66 -2.73 -2.29
CA SER A 8 -6.16 -2.68 -3.67
C SER A 8 -5.67 -1.41 -4.35
N LEU A 9 -5.12 -1.56 -5.55
CA LEU A 9 -4.70 -0.45 -6.40
C LEU A 9 -5.76 -0.21 -7.48
N PHE A 10 -6.13 1.05 -7.68
CA PHE A 10 -7.03 1.48 -8.74
C PHE A 10 -6.24 2.33 -9.70
N TYR A 11 -6.14 1.87 -10.94
CA TYR A 11 -5.49 2.59 -12.03
C TYR A 11 -6.56 3.37 -12.80
N GLY A 12 -6.25 4.62 -13.16
CA GLY A 12 -7.06 5.39 -14.10
C GLY A 12 -6.82 4.93 -15.53
N ASP A 13 -7.56 5.52 -16.48
CA ASP A 13 -7.43 5.26 -17.92
C ASP A 13 -6.00 5.42 -18.49
N ASP A 14 -5.17 6.26 -17.85
CA ASP A 14 -3.78 6.54 -18.28
C ASP A 14 -2.71 5.67 -17.59
N HIS A 15 -3.10 4.58 -16.92
CA HIS A 15 -2.20 3.74 -16.08
C HIS A 15 -1.55 4.45 -14.88
N ASP A 16 -1.87 5.73 -14.64
CA ASP A 16 -1.57 6.41 -13.38
C ASP A 16 -2.41 5.84 -12.24
N ILE A 17 -1.81 5.74 -11.05
CA ILE A 17 -2.50 5.24 -9.86
C ILE A 17 -3.49 6.30 -9.41
N ALA A 18 -4.77 6.02 -9.68
CA ALA A 18 -5.88 6.90 -9.36
C ALA A 18 -6.21 6.85 -7.86
N SER A 19 -6.07 5.69 -7.22
CA SER A 19 -6.30 5.56 -5.77
C SER A 19 -5.76 4.25 -5.22
N VAL A 20 -5.53 4.22 -3.90
CA VAL A 20 -5.15 3.03 -3.14
C VAL A 20 -6.18 2.82 -2.04
N ARG A 21 -6.63 1.58 -1.83
CA ARG A 21 -7.54 1.23 -0.73
C ARG A 21 -6.90 0.17 0.17
N PHE A 22 -6.90 0.45 1.47
CA PHE A 22 -6.53 -0.50 2.51
C PHE A 22 -7.77 -1.22 3.02
N HIS A 23 -7.63 -2.53 3.22
CA HIS A 23 -8.62 -3.37 3.89
C HIS A 23 -8.04 -3.83 5.21
N TYR A 24 -8.69 -3.49 6.31
CA TYR A 24 -8.24 -3.81 7.67
C TYR A 24 -8.81 -5.15 8.15
N SER A 25 -8.13 -5.77 9.12
CA SER A 25 -8.55 -7.04 9.73
C SER A 25 -9.97 -7.06 10.30
N ASN A 26 -10.47 -5.91 10.75
CA ASN A 26 -11.83 -5.76 11.27
C ASN A 26 -12.90 -5.52 10.19
N GLY A 27 -12.53 -5.59 8.91
CA GLY A 27 -13.44 -5.34 7.78
C GLY A 27 -13.66 -3.86 7.45
N GLN A 28 -13.00 -2.93 8.14
CA GLN A 28 -12.99 -1.53 7.71
C GLN A 28 -12.12 -1.35 6.46
N THR A 29 -12.40 -0.28 5.72
CA THR A 29 -11.58 0.12 4.58
C THR A 29 -11.22 1.60 4.65
N ARG A 30 -10.00 1.94 4.25
CA ARG A 30 -9.57 3.34 4.07
C ARG A 30 -9.10 3.53 2.64
N GLN A 31 -9.63 4.54 1.98
CA GLN A 31 -9.16 4.96 0.66
C GLN A 31 -8.20 6.14 0.84
N LEU A 32 -7.01 6.03 0.24
CA LEU A 32 -6.03 7.09 0.20
C LEU A 32 -6.43 8.13 -0.85
N ASP A 33 -6.24 9.40 -0.52
CA ASP A 33 -6.27 10.47 -1.51
C ASP A 33 -5.08 10.38 -2.46
N ASN A 34 -5.09 11.18 -3.53
CA ASN A 34 -4.06 11.11 -4.57
C ASN A 34 -2.64 11.36 -4.03
N VAL A 35 -2.47 12.26 -3.07
CA VAL A 35 -1.14 12.57 -2.51
C VAL A 35 -0.64 11.42 -1.64
N GLU A 36 -1.53 10.87 -0.80
CA GLU A 36 -1.21 9.68 0.00
C GLU A 36 -0.94 8.45 -0.89
N ALA A 37 -1.68 8.27 -1.98
CA ALA A 37 -1.51 7.17 -2.92
C ALA A 37 -0.17 7.22 -3.66
N VAL A 38 0.25 8.41 -4.13
CA VAL A 38 1.58 8.59 -4.75
C VAL A 38 2.68 8.26 -3.74
N LYS A 39 2.61 8.85 -2.54
CA LYS A 39 3.58 8.60 -1.47
C LYS A 39 3.66 7.12 -1.09
N PHE A 40 2.51 6.44 -1.04
CA PHE A 40 2.45 5.01 -0.77
C PHE A 40 3.24 4.22 -1.82
N MET A 41 3.08 4.56 -3.09
CA MET A 41 3.75 3.86 -4.19
C MET A 41 5.25 4.12 -4.23
N GLU A 42 5.69 5.34 -3.93
CA GLU A 42 7.12 5.66 -3.78
C GLU A 42 7.76 4.85 -2.64
N LEU A 43 7.05 4.67 -1.53
CA LEU A 43 7.51 3.85 -0.42
C LEU A 43 7.51 2.36 -0.78
N VAL A 44 6.49 1.86 -1.47
CA VAL A 44 6.46 0.47 -1.97
C VAL A 44 7.63 0.21 -2.91
N GLU A 45 7.94 1.12 -3.82
CA GLU A 45 9.10 0.96 -4.70
C GLU A 45 10.40 0.96 -3.90
N THR A 46 10.55 1.87 -2.94
CA THR A 46 11.74 1.97 -2.08
C THR A 46 11.96 0.71 -1.25
N GLU A 47 10.91 0.23 -0.58
CA GLU A 47 10.98 -0.98 0.25
C GLU A 47 11.15 -2.25 -0.59
N SER A 48 10.59 -2.30 -1.81
CA SER A 48 10.78 -3.45 -2.72
C SER A 48 12.23 -3.64 -3.19
N LYS A 49 13.04 -2.58 -3.16
CA LYS A 49 14.45 -2.59 -3.56
C LYS A 49 15.38 -2.96 -2.40
N ARG A 50 14.85 -3.09 -1.18
CA ARG A 50 15.64 -3.47 -0.01
C ARG A 50 16.13 -4.90 -0.17
N THR A 51 17.43 -5.10 0.04
CA THR A 51 18.05 -6.43 -0.03
C THR A 51 18.08 -7.11 1.34
N ASP A 52 17.72 -6.40 2.41
CA ASP A 52 17.64 -6.92 3.77
C ASP A 52 16.27 -7.55 4.11
N MET A 53 15.26 -7.34 3.26
CA MET A 53 13.95 -7.99 3.35
C MET A 53 13.62 -8.67 2.02
N ASP A 54 13.43 -9.99 2.05
CA ASP A 54 13.11 -10.76 0.86
C ASP A 54 11.59 -10.75 0.64
N PHE A 55 11.11 -9.76 -0.10
CA PHE A 55 9.71 -9.72 -0.50
C PHE A 55 9.49 -10.63 -1.71
N THR A 56 8.91 -11.80 -1.47
CA THR A 56 8.62 -12.78 -2.52
C THR A 56 7.45 -12.37 -3.43
N ASP A 57 6.67 -11.37 -3.02
CA ASP A 57 5.47 -10.94 -3.73
C ASP A 57 5.17 -9.43 -3.48
N PRO A 58 4.74 -8.67 -4.51
CA PRO A 58 4.43 -7.25 -4.38
C PRO A 58 3.33 -6.92 -3.36
N ASP A 59 2.37 -7.80 -3.09
CA ASP A 59 1.36 -7.56 -2.06
C ASP A 59 1.95 -7.62 -0.64
N SER A 60 3.00 -8.40 -0.43
CA SER A 60 3.73 -8.43 0.86
C SER A 60 4.41 -7.08 1.13
N VAL A 61 5.02 -6.46 0.10
CA VAL A 61 5.62 -5.11 0.22
C VAL A 61 4.55 -4.08 0.53
N ARG A 62 3.44 -4.10 -0.21
CA ARG A 62 2.33 -3.16 -0.03
C ARG A 62 1.72 -3.24 1.36
N GLN A 63 1.51 -4.46 1.86
CA GLN A 63 1.01 -4.69 3.20
C GLN A 63 2.00 -4.22 4.27
N HIS A 64 3.30 -4.49 4.07
CA HIS A 64 4.34 -3.99 4.95
C HIS A 64 4.34 -2.46 5.01
N VAL A 65 4.35 -1.78 3.85
CA VAL A 65 4.35 -0.32 3.77
C VAL A 65 3.10 0.28 4.40
N ALA A 66 1.92 -0.31 4.14
CA ALA A 66 0.66 0.15 4.72
C ALA A 66 0.70 0.09 6.26
N ASN A 67 1.21 -1.02 6.82
CA ASN A 67 1.31 -1.21 8.26
C ASN A 67 2.45 -0.43 8.92
N ALA A 68 3.55 -0.16 8.20
CA ALA A 68 4.72 0.54 8.74
C ALA A 68 4.59 2.07 8.67
N TYR A 69 3.95 2.60 7.61
CA TYR A 69 3.96 4.04 7.32
C TYR A 69 2.57 4.70 7.36
N PHE A 70 1.49 3.93 7.26
CA PHE A 70 0.11 4.47 7.18
C PHE A 70 -0.82 3.96 8.29
N HIS A 71 -0.28 3.21 9.25
CA HIS A 71 -1.00 2.70 10.42
C HIS A 71 -1.00 3.76 11.53
N GLN A 72 -2.12 4.47 11.68
CA GLN A 72 -2.43 5.40 12.77
C GLN A 72 -3.69 4.97 13.51
#